data_AF-A0A7K9IMR0-F1
#
_entry.id   AF-A0A7K9IMR0-F1
#
_cell.length_a   1.000
_cell.length_b   1.000
_cell.length_c   1.000
_cell.angle_alpha   90.00
_cell.angle_beta   90.00
_cell.angle_gamma   90.00
#
_symmetry.space_group_name_H-M   'P 1'
#
loop_
_entity.id
_entity.type
_entity.pdbx_description
1 polymer ?
#
loop_
_entity_poly.entity_id
_entity_poly.type
_entity_poly.pdbx_seq_one_letter_code
_entity_poly.pdbx_strand_id
1 'polypeptide(L)'
;RGSEPTWLSGVTCAGHEASLRDCPALTWGNHTCGHGQEAAVICAGEQPEEGQVRLAGGPHRCAGRVELFHAGRWGTVCDDSWDLAAAGVTCRQVRCGPALWAPGGARFGEGTGPIWLDGLRCAGSEEHLGQCPARPWGEHTCNHVEDASAICA
;
A
#
# COMPACT_ATOMS: atom_id res chain seq x y z
N ARG A 1 -14.70 -0.55 -6.95
CA ARG A 1 -15.91 -0.45 -6.11
C ARG A 1 -16.25 -1.84 -5.63
N GLY A 2 -15.87 -2.21 -4.40
CA GLY A 2 -16.15 -3.53 -3.83
C GLY A 2 -17.60 -3.61 -3.38
N SER A 3 -18.33 -4.59 -3.90
CA SER A 3 -19.73 -4.90 -3.58
C SER A 3 -19.87 -5.83 -2.38
N GLU A 4 -18.96 -5.75 -1.41
CA GLU A 4 -18.94 -6.60 -0.22
C GLU A 4 -19.70 -5.89 0.92
N PRO A 5 -20.55 -6.60 1.70
CA PRO A 5 -21.24 -6.00 2.82
C PRO A 5 -20.27 -5.52 3.91
N THR A 6 -20.54 -4.37 4.52
CA THR A 6 -19.89 -4.00 5.79
C THR A 6 -20.57 -4.75 6.92
N TRP A 7 -19.84 -5.67 7.56
CA TRP A 7 -20.41 -6.62 8.51
C TRP A 7 -20.47 -6.11 9.97
N LEU A 8 -19.56 -5.21 10.37
CA LEU A 8 -19.39 -4.75 11.76
C LEU A 8 -19.05 -3.25 11.79
N SER A 9 -19.62 -2.52 12.75
CA SER A 9 -19.29 -1.11 13.03
C SER A 9 -19.33 -0.85 14.53
N GLY A 10 -18.56 0.13 15.02
CA GLY A 10 -18.53 0.50 16.44
C GLY A 10 -18.12 -0.64 17.39
N VAL A 11 -17.22 -1.51 16.94
CA VAL A 11 -16.75 -2.65 17.74
C VAL A 11 -15.99 -2.16 18.97
N THR A 12 -16.42 -2.59 20.15
CA THR A 12 -15.79 -2.24 21.44
C THR A 12 -15.52 -3.54 22.20
N CYS A 13 -14.26 -3.96 22.27
CA CYS A 13 -13.85 -5.18 22.97
C CYS A 13 -13.29 -4.86 24.37
N ALA A 14 -13.49 -5.77 25.33
CA ALA A 14 -12.89 -5.73 26.66
C ALA A 14 -11.43 -6.23 26.67
N GLY A 15 -11.03 -7.01 25.65
CA GLY A 15 -9.66 -7.50 25.43
C GLY A 15 -9.41 -8.94 25.86
N HIS A 16 -10.45 -9.68 26.25
CA HIS A 16 -10.38 -11.09 26.64
C HIS A 16 -11.26 -12.00 25.78
N GLU A 17 -11.97 -11.42 24.81
CA GLU A 17 -12.77 -12.13 23.82
C GLU A 17 -11.90 -13.02 22.94
N ALA A 18 -12.41 -14.21 22.60
CA ALA A 18 -11.71 -15.13 21.70
C ALA A 18 -11.87 -14.75 20.23
N SER A 19 -12.92 -13.98 19.89
CA SER A 19 -13.21 -13.52 18.53
C SER A 19 -13.78 -12.10 18.51
N LEU A 20 -13.54 -11.38 17.41
CA LEU A 20 -14.14 -10.07 17.16
C LEU A 20 -15.68 -10.10 17.11
N ARG A 21 -16.28 -11.27 16.85
CA ARG A 21 -17.75 -11.46 16.87
C ARG A 21 -18.32 -11.48 18.29
N ASP A 22 -17.48 -11.78 19.28
CA ASP A 22 -17.88 -11.84 20.68
C ASP A 22 -17.85 -10.44 21.33
N CYS A 23 -17.23 -9.47 20.66
CA CYS A 23 -17.20 -8.09 21.11
C CYS A 23 -18.54 -7.38 20.88
N PRO A 24 -19.01 -6.56 21.83
CA PRO A 24 -20.11 -5.62 21.59
C PRO A 24 -19.88 -4.76 20.34
N ALA A 25 -20.87 -4.73 19.45
CA ALA A 25 -20.84 -3.95 18.21
C ALA A 25 -22.22 -3.34 17.92
N LEU A 26 -22.25 -2.25 17.14
CA LEU A 26 -23.50 -1.72 16.61
C LEU A 26 -24.03 -2.68 15.54
N THR A 27 -25.34 -2.97 15.61
CA THR A 27 -26.00 -4.09 14.93
C THR A 27 -25.84 -4.11 13.40
N TRP A 28 -25.91 -5.33 12.86
CA TRP A 28 -25.81 -5.63 11.43
C TRP A 28 -26.86 -4.89 10.62
N GLY A 29 -26.44 -4.22 9.54
CA GLY A 29 -27.35 -3.59 8.57
C GLY A 29 -27.73 -2.13 8.83
N ASN A 30 -27.29 -1.51 9.93
CA ASN A 30 -27.46 -0.07 10.17
C ASN A 30 -26.10 0.59 10.49
N HIS A 31 -25.24 0.68 9.49
CA HIS A 31 -23.94 1.33 9.59
C HIS A 31 -23.93 2.61 8.77
N THR A 32 -23.32 3.65 9.32
CA THR A 32 -23.09 4.94 8.63
C THR A 32 -21.73 4.98 7.92
N CYS A 33 -20.97 3.89 7.96
CA CYS A 33 -19.62 3.84 7.42
C CYS A 33 -19.63 3.79 5.89
N GLY A 34 -18.97 4.75 5.25
CA GLY A 34 -18.75 4.76 3.81
C GLY A 34 -17.56 3.88 3.40
N HIS A 35 -17.47 3.58 2.11
CA HIS A 35 -16.27 2.97 1.51
C HIS A 35 -15.04 3.85 1.79
N GLY A 36 -13.96 3.27 2.30
CA GLY A 36 -12.76 3.98 2.77
C GLY A 36 -12.64 4.11 4.29
N GLN A 37 -13.60 3.56 5.06
CA GLN A 37 -13.53 3.48 6.53
C GLN A 37 -13.26 2.05 7.03
N GLU A 38 -12.65 1.19 6.19
CA GLU A 38 -12.29 -0.16 6.57
C GLU A 38 -11.17 -0.18 7.63
N ALA A 39 -11.43 -0.82 8.76
CA ALA A 39 -10.43 -1.01 9.81
C ALA A 39 -9.49 -2.19 9.48
N ALA A 40 -8.19 -2.01 9.68
CA ALA A 40 -7.17 -3.04 9.55
C ALA A 40 -6.29 -3.08 10.81
N VAL A 41 -5.75 -4.25 11.14
CA VAL A 41 -4.81 -4.45 12.26
C VAL A 41 -3.51 -5.05 11.75
N ILE A 42 -2.40 -4.69 12.40
CA ILE A 42 -1.11 -5.35 12.22
C ILE A 42 -0.75 -5.98 13.56
N CYS A 43 -0.60 -7.30 13.59
CA CYS A 43 -0.28 -8.05 14.80
C CYS A 43 1.23 -8.03 15.06
N ALA A 44 1.63 -7.98 16.34
CA ALA A 44 3.02 -8.15 16.76
C ALA A 44 3.46 -9.60 16.51
N GLY A 45 3.90 -9.87 15.29
CA GLY A 45 4.25 -11.21 14.80
C GLY A 45 4.31 -11.27 13.28
N GLU A 46 3.54 -10.45 12.58
CA GLU A 46 3.71 -10.21 11.15
C GLU A 46 4.58 -8.98 10.95
N GLN A 47 5.89 -9.16 11.13
CA GLN A 47 6.86 -8.16 10.68
C GLN A 47 6.82 -8.12 9.15
N PRO A 48 6.80 -6.93 8.53
CA PRO A 48 6.91 -6.86 7.09
C PRO A 48 8.19 -7.55 6.62
N GLU A 49 8.09 -8.28 5.52
CA GLU A 49 9.25 -8.95 4.93
C GLU A 49 10.07 -7.96 4.10
N GLU A 50 11.36 -8.22 3.99
CA GLU A 50 12.28 -7.45 3.15
C GLU A 50 11.78 -7.46 1.68
N GLY A 51 11.63 -6.28 1.09
CA GLY A 51 11.09 -6.13 -0.26
C GLY A 51 9.56 -6.19 -0.36
N GLN A 52 8.83 -6.22 0.76
CA GLN A 52 7.37 -6.15 0.76
C GLN A 52 6.88 -4.76 0.31
N VAL A 53 5.85 -4.75 -0.54
CA VAL A 53 5.22 -3.52 -1.03
C VAL A 53 3.81 -3.35 -0.47
N ARG A 54 3.41 -2.12 -0.19
CA ARG A 54 2.02 -1.73 0.11
C ARG A 54 1.62 -0.47 -0.65
N LEU A 55 0.31 -0.29 -0.83
CA LEU A 55 -0.27 0.94 -1.38
C LEU A 55 -0.95 1.72 -0.26
N ALA A 56 -0.53 2.97 -0.05
CA ALA A 56 -0.99 3.83 1.04
C ALA A 56 -1.71 5.10 0.52
N GLY A 57 -2.60 5.68 1.34
CA GLY A 57 -3.24 6.97 1.05
C GLY A 57 -4.28 6.99 -0.09
N GLY A 58 -4.50 5.88 -0.78
CA GLY A 58 -5.50 5.78 -1.83
C GLY A 58 -6.88 5.33 -1.35
N PRO A 59 -7.89 5.38 -2.24
CA PRO A 59 -9.28 5.14 -1.89
C PRO A 59 -9.63 3.67 -1.60
N HIS A 60 -8.71 2.74 -1.88
CA HIS A 60 -8.87 1.30 -1.65
C HIS A 60 -7.53 0.58 -1.75
N ARG A 61 -7.45 -0.68 -1.29
CA ARG A 61 -6.20 -1.49 -1.25
C ARG A 61 -5.40 -1.59 -2.57
N CYS A 62 -6.04 -1.39 -3.72
CA CYS A 62 -5.44 -1.50 -5.05
C CYS A 62 -5.10 -0.14 -5.71
N ALA A 63 -5.09 0.95 -4.94
CA ALA A 63 -4.66 2.26 -5.40
C ALA A 63 -3.97 3.01 -4.26
N GLY A 64 -2.85 3.66 -4.53
CA GLY A 64 -2.15 4.44 -3.51
C GLY A 64 -0.71 4.78 -3.88
N ARG A 65 -0.07 5.55 -2.99
CA ARG A 65 1.38 5.76 -2.96
C ARG A 65 2.08 4.43 -2.75
N VAL A 66 3.15 4.19 -3.50
CA VAL A 66 3.95 2.96 -3.38
C VAL A 66 4.92 3.10 -2.22
N GLU A 67 4.80 2.20 -1.24
CA GLU A 67 5.74 2.09 -0.13
C GLU A 67 6.35 0.69 -0.11
N LEU A 68 7.66 0.63 0.14
CA LEU A 68 8.47 -0.58 0.15
C LEU A 68 9.16 -0.73 1.51
N PHE A 69 9.18 -1.95 2.04
CA PHE A 69 9.88 -2.27 3.26
C PHE A 69 11.32 -2.69 2.96
N HIS A 70 12.27 -1.94 3.52
CA HIS A 70 13.69 -2.22 3.40
C HIS A 70 14.40 -1.86 4.71
N ALA A 71 15.35 -2.68 5.14
CA ALA A 71 16.17 -2.43 6.33
C ALA A 71 15.34 -2.10 7.59
N GLY A 72 14.23 -2.82 7.78
CA GLY A 72 13.39 -2.71 8.98
C GLY A 72 12.43 -1.51 8.98
N ARG A 73 12.29 -0.77 7.88
CA ARG A 73 11.40 0.39 7.80
C ARG A 73 10.74 0.56 6.44
N TRP A 74 9.52 1.08 6.48
CA TRP A 74 8.82 1.53 5.28
C TRP A 74 9.45 2.81 4.73
N GLY A 75 9.57 2.88 3.40
CA GLY A 75 9.98 4.07 2.66
C GLY A 75 9.25 4.15 1.33
N THR A 76 9.39 5.28 0.63
CA THR A 76 8.68 5.55 -0.63
C THR A 76 9.58 5.30 -1.84
N VAL A 77 8.99 5.42 -3.03
CA VAL A 77 9.66 5.27 -4.32
C VAL A 77 9.54 6.60 -5.05
N CYS A 78 10.63 7.11 -5.63
CA CYS A 78 10.59 8.31 -6.45
C CYS A 78 9.93 8.04 -7.81
N ASP A 79 9.26 9.05 -8.37
CA ASP A 79 8.60 8.99 -9.67
C ASP A 79 9.54 9.18 -10.88
N ASP A 80 10.82 9.46 -10.65
CA ASP A 80 11.85 9.50 -11.70
C ASP A 80 11.96 8.15 -12.41
N SER A 81 11.64 8.15 -13.72
CA SER A 81 11.52 6.95 -14.57
C SER A 81 10.39 5.97 -14.16
N TRP A 82 9.48 6.38 -13.27
CA TRP A 82 8.33 5.57 -12.89
C TRP A 82 7.35 5.38 -14.04
N ASP A 83 7.07 4.13 -14.38
CA ASP A 83 6.25 3.78 -15.54
C ASP A 83 5.28 2.63 -15.26
N LEU A 84 4.51 2.26 -16.30
CA LEU A 84 3.53 1.16 -16.21
C LEU A 84 4.20 -0.21 -15.98
N ALA A 85 5.45 -0.41 -16.38
CA ALA A 85 6.15 -1.68 -16.14
C ALA A 85 6.47 -1.82 -14.64
N ALA A 86 6.99 -0.76 -14.02
CA ALA A 86 7.23 -0.71 -12.59
C ALA A 86 5.94 -0.82 -11.76
N ALA A 87 4.90 -0.07 -12.15
CA ALA A 87 3.58 -0.21 -11.53
C ALA A 87 3.00 -1.63 -11.73
N GLY A 88 3.29 -2.28 -12.85
CA GLY A 88 2.89 -3.66 -13.11
C GLY A 88 3.50 -4.65 -12.13
N VAL A 89 4.79 -4.51 -11.82
CA VAL A 89 5.48 -5.29 -10.77
C VAL A 89 4.83 -5.03 -9.42
N THR A 90 4.59 -3.77 -9.05
CA THR A 90 3.90 -3.40 -7.81
C THR A 90 2.52 -4.04 -7.70
N CYS A 91 1.68 -3.91 -8.73
CA CYS A 91 0.31 -4.44 -8.74
C CYS A 91 0.28 -5.98 -8.64
N ARG A 92 1.27 -6.66 -9.23
CA ARG A 92 1.46 -8.11 -9.06
C ARG A 92 1.83 -8.45 -7.62
N GLN A 93 2.79 -7.74 -7.01
CA GLN A 93 3.21 -7.99 -5.62
C GLN A 93 2.07 -7.80 -4.62
N VAL A 94 1.23 -6.76 -4.79
CA VAL A 94 0.08 -6.51 -3.91
C VAL A 94 -1.18 -7.31 -4.28
N ARG A 95 -1.08 -8.18 -5.29
CA ARG A 95 -2.14 -9.08 -5.76
C ARG A 95 -3.44 -8.33 -6.12
N CYS A 96 -3.29 -7.30 -6.93
CA CYS A 96 -4.38 -6.45 -7.43
C CYS A 96 -4.53 -6.49 -8.96
N GLY A 97 -4.04 -7.56 -9.61
CA GLY A 97 -4.12 -7.70 -11.06
C GLY A 97 -3.15 -6.76 -11.80
N PRO A 98 -3.42 -6.41 -13.07
CA PRO A 98 -2.54 -5.56 -13.86
C PRO A 98 -2.57 -4.10 -13.42
N ALA A 99 -1.48 -3.37 -13.69
CA ALA A 99 -1.45 -1.93 -13.51
C ALA A 99 -2.33 -1.23 -14.56
N LEU A 100 -3.17 -0.32 -14.08
CA LEU A 100 -3.97 0.57 -14.91
C LEU A 100 -3.29 1.94 -15.06
N TRP A 101 -2.59 2.40 -14.03
CA TRP A 101 -1.91 3.69 -14.04
C TRP A 101 -0.71 3.75 -13.09
N ALA A 102 0.28 4.55 -13.47
CA ALA A 102 1.52 4.80 -12.74
C ALA A 102 1.72 6.31 -12.47
N PRO A 103 0.86 6.95 -11.65
CA PRO A 103 1.01 8.38 -11.37
C PRO A 103 2.24 8.67 -10.51
N GLY A 104 2.93 9.77 -10.79
CA GLY A 104 3.92 10.40 -9.91
C GLY A 104 3.33 11.56 -9.11
N GLY A 105 4.19 12.45 -8.63
CA GLY A 105 3.80 13.74 -8.07
C GLY A 105 2.98 13.65 -6.78
N ALA A 106 3.25 12.65 -5.94
CA ALA A 106 2.53 12.43 -4.68
C ALA A 106 1.00 12.41 -4.84
N ARG A 107 0.49 11.76 -5.89
CA ARG A 107 -0.94 11.75 -6.25
C ARG A 107 -1.89 11.34 -5.11
N PHE A 108 -1.43 10.47 -4.22
CA PHE A 108 -2.16 9.99 -3.03
C PHE A 108 -1.59 10.56 -1.72
N GLY A 109 -0.98 11.74 -1.80
CA GLY A 109 -0.30 12.42 -0.71
C GLY A 109 1.16 12.01 -0.58
N GLU A 110 1.92 12.88 0.06
CA GLU A 110 3.33 12.67 0.40
C GLU A 110 3.47 11.55 1.44
N GLY A 111 4.53 10.74 1.30
CA GLY A 111 4.95 9.82 2.33
C GLY A 111 5.84 10.49 3.36
N THR A 112 6.44 9.64 4.19
CA THR A 112 7.35 10.07 5.25
C THR A 112 8.46 9.05 5.40
N GLY A 113 9.63 9.48 5.82
CA GLY A 113 10.76 8.59 6.09
C GLY A 113 11.72 8.54 4.90
N PRO A 114 12.37 7.40 4.64
CA PRO A 114 13.33 7.28 3.54
C PRO A 114 12.62 7.16 2.20
N ILE A 115 13.23 7.70 1.14
CA ILE A 115 12.91 7.35 -0.24
C ILE A 115 13.90 6.26 -0.63
N TRP A 116 13.42 5.04 -0.86
CA TRP A 116 14.27 3.88 -1.02
C TRP A 116 14.84 3.69 -2.42
N LEU A 117 14.06 4.09 -3.40
CA LEU A 117 14.26 3.72 -4.79
C LEU A 117 14.09 4.95 -5.68
N ASP A 118 15.04 5.16 -6.58
CA ASP A 118 15.11 6.26 -7.53
C ASP A 118 15.64 5.76 -8.88
N GLY A 119 15.11 6.29 -9.98
CA GLY A 119 15.48 5.97 -11.34
C GLY A 119 15.12 4.53 -11.73
N LEU A 120 13.95 4.05 -11.33
CA LEU A 120 13.52 2.67 -11.55
C LEU A 120 13.34 2.36 -13.03
N ARG A 121 13.91 1.25 -13.48
CA ARG A 121 13.81 0.78 -14.86
C ARG A 121 13.44 -0.69 -14.89
N CYS A 122 12.18 -0.98 -14.58
CA CYS A 122 11.66 -2.35 -14.62
C CYS A 122 11.40 -2.80 -16.07
N ALA A 123 11.67 -4.07 -16.36
CA ALA A 123 11.20 -4.76 -17.56
C ALA A 123 9.71 -5.17 -17.46
N GLY A 124 9.17 -5.27 -16.24
CA GLY A 124 7.81 -5.71 -15.93
C GLY A 124 7.71 -7.19 -15.57
N SER A 125 8.79 -7.95 -15.80
CA SER A 125 8.89 -9.38 -15.48
C SER A 125 9.50 -9.66 -14.10
N GLU A 126 9.96 -8.65 -13.39
CA GLU A 126 10.59 -8.78 -12.07
C GLU A 126 9.60 -9.27 -11.01
N GLU A 127 9.96 -10.26 -10.20
CA GLU A 127 9.07 -10.74 -9.12
C GLU A 127 8.87 -9.66 -8.04
N HIS A 128 9.89 -8.84 -7.80
CA HIS A 128 9.84 -7.79 -6.80
C HIS A 128 10.34 -6.44 -7.30
N LEU A 129 9.76 -5.35 -6.78
CA LEU A 129 10.14 -3.99 -7.17
C LEU A 129 11.62 -3.68 -6.89
N GLY A 130 12.17 -4.23 -5.79
CA GLY A 130 13.59 -4.10 -5.45
C GLY A 130 14.56 -4.87 -6.35
N GLN A 131 14.08 -5.66 -7.31
CA GLN A 131 14.90 -6.32 -8.32
C GLN A 131 15.07 -5.49 -9.59
N CYS A 132 14.25 -4.45 -9.77
CA CYS A 132 14.37 -3.57 -10.91
C CYS A 132 15.70 -2.79 -10.81
N PRO A 133 16.42 -2.62 -11.93
CA PRO A 133 17.53 -1.68 -12.01
C PRO A 133 17.13 -0.30 -11.48
N ALA A 134 17.89 0.20 -10.52
CA ALA A 134 17.68 1.47 -9.83
C ALA A 134 19.02 2.03 -9.34
N ARG A 135 19.01 3.25 -8.81
CA ARG A 135 20.13 3.76 -7.99
C ARG A 135 20.29 2.91 -6.72
N PRO A 136 21.46 2.98 -6.05
CA PRO A 136 21.64 2.33 -4.75
C PRO A 136 20.55 2.73 -3.74
N TRP A 137 20.21 1.81 -2.85
CA TRP A 137 19.18 2.01 -1.83
C TRP A 137 19.38 3.29 -1.02
N GLY A 138 18.36 4.16 -1.02
CA GLY A 138 18.39 5.42 -0.29
C GLY A 138 19.20 6.54 -0.94
N GLU A 139 19.84 6.30 -2.10
CA GLU A 139 20.47 7.36 -2.90
C GLU A 139 19.45 7.91 -3.90
N HIS A 140 19.01 9.15 -3.67
CA HIS A 140 18.03 9.81 -4.51
C HIS A 140 18.23 11.33 -4.58
N THR A 141 17.70 11.95 -5.63
CA THR A 141 17.60 13.42 -5.74
C THR A 141 16.22 13.96 -5.41
N CYS A 142 15.26 13.06 -5.18
CA CYS A 142 13.85 13.40 -5.03
C CYS A 142 13.50 13.86 -3.61
N ASN A 143 12.35 14.49 -3.49
CA ASN A 143 11.67 14.74 -2.22
C ASN A 143 10.25 14.13 -2.26
N HIS A 144 9.51 14.16 -1.16
CA HIS A 144 8.23 13.42 -1.07
C HIS A 144 7.13 13.95 -2.00
N VAL A 145 7.23 15.15 -2.57
CA VAL A 145 6.29 15.61 -3.61
C VAL A 145 6.42 14.79 -4.90
N GLU A 146 7.51 14.05 -5.06
CA GLU A 146 7.84 13.18 -6.20
C GLU A 146 7.57 11.70 -5.87
N ASP A 147 6.84 11.40 -4.78
CA ASP A 147 6.53 10.02 -4.43
C ASP A 147 5.61 9.36 -5.49
N ALA A 148 6.06 8.22 -6.01
CA ALA A 148 5.37 7.41 -6.98
C ALA A 148 4.13 6.71 -6.41
N SER A 149 3.17 6.47 -7.28
CA SER A 149 1.88 5.88 -6.98
C SER A 149 1.47 4.86 -8.03
N ALA A 150 0.61 3.91 -7.65
CA ALA A 150 0.06 2.90 -8.56
C ALA A 150 -1.46 2.81 -8.42
N ILE A 151 -2.13 2.55 -9.54
CA ILE A 151 -3.53 2.13 -9.57
C ILE A 151 -3.61 0.82 -10.35
N CYS A 152 -4.17 -0.20 -9.70
CA CYS A 152 -4.35 -1.54 -10.23
C CYS A 152 -5.84 -1.81 -10.53
N ALA A 153 -6.13 -2.96 -11.14
CA ALA A 153 -7.49 -3.37 -11.55
C ALA A 153 -8.41 -3.77 -10.38
#